data_AF-A0A968DX60-F1
#
_entry.id   AF-A0A968DX60-F1
#
_cell.length_a   1.000
_cell.length_b   1.000
_cell.length_c   1.000
_cell.angle_alpha   90.00
_cell.angle_beta   90.00
_cell.angle_gamma   90.00
#
_symmetry.space_group_name_H-M   'P 1'
#
loop_
_entity.id
_entity.type
_entity.pdbx_description
1 polymer ?
#
loop_
_entity_poly.entity_id
_entity_poly.type
_entity_poly.pdbx_seq_one_letter_code
_entity_poly.pdbx_strand_id
1 'polypeptide(L)'
;DLAAQYRTRIELRQIGVRDAARHVGGYGSCGCQLCCTTFIKKFENITTQYVKDQLIPMNPSRLTGICGRLKCCLSFERDFYMDELNKFPQVNEEVDTPNGKGIVEKIDIFNSIIYIRFQNHDIEKFTYDELQKVTV
;
A
#
# COMPACT_ATOMS: atom_id res chain seq x y z
N ASP A 1 -40.25 -15.22 -15.89
CA ASP A 1 -40.35 -14.66 -17.25
C ASP A 1 -39.18 -14.91 -18.20
N LEU A 2 -37.94 -14.47 -17.93
CA LEU A 2 -36.85 -14.50 -18.95
C LEU A 2 -36.67 -15.84 -19.69
N ALA A 3 -36.59 -16.97 -18.97
CA ALA A 3 -36.39 -18.28 -19.60
C ALA A 3 -37.58 -18.70 -20.50
N ALA A 4 -38.80 -18.34 -20.12
CA ALA A 4 -40.01 -18.60 -20.91
C ALA A 4 -40.08 -17.70 -22.14
N GLN A 5 -39.68 -16.43 -22.00
CA GLN A 5 -39.63 -15.45 -23.08
C GLN A 5 -38.60 -15.84 -24.16
N TYR A 6 -37.39 -16.23 -23.76
CA TYR A 6 -36.28 -16.54 -24.67
C TYR A 6 -36.16 -18.03 -25.02
N ARG A 7 -37.09 -18.87 -24.53
CA ARG A 7 -37.15 -20.33 -24.78
C ARG A 7 -35.80 -21.04 -24.61
N THR A 8 -35.00 -20.56 -23.65
CA THR A 8 -33.63 -21.00 -23.42
C THR A 8 -33.41 -21.09 -21.91
N ARG A 9 -32.56 -22.03 -21.47
CA ARG A 9 -32.15 -22.12 -20.06
C ARG A 9 -31.31 -20.89 -19.70
N ILE A 10 -31.85 -20.02 -18.85
CA ILE A 10 -31.15 -18.83 -18.34
C ILE A 10 -30.83 -19.06 -16.87
N GLU A 11 -29.54 -19.03 -16.53
CA GLU A 11 -29.05 -19.06 -15.15
C GLU A 11 -28.58 -17.66 -14.76
N LEU A 12 -29.23 -17.07 -13.76
CA LEU A 12 -28.77 -15.82 -13.14
C LEU A 12 -27.83 -16.16 -11.99
N ARG A 13 -26.66 -15.52 -11.94
CA ARG A 13 -25.71 -15.66 -10.84
C ARG A 13 -25.46 -14.30 -10.23
N GLN A 14 -25.58 -14.22 -8.91
CA GLN A 14 -25.13 -13.04 -8.18
C GLN A 14 -23.60 -13.03 -8.15
N ILE A 15 -23.01 -11.91 -8.54
CA ILE A 15 -21.57 -11.69 -8.46
C ILE A 15 -21.27 -10.61 -7.41
N GLY A 16 -20.11 -10.72 -6.77
CA GLY A 16 -19.67 -9.71 -5.81
C GLY A 16 -19.39 -8.37 -6.49
N VAL A 17 -19.49 -7.26 -5.74
CA VAL A 17 -19.25 -5.90 -6.25
C VAL A 17 -17.87 -5.74 -6.90
N ARG A 18 -16.85 -6.44 -6.39
CA ARG A 18 -15.49 -6.43 -6.95
C ARG A 18 -15.41 -7.19 -8.27
N ASP A 19 -16.11 -8.31 -8.40
CA ASP A 19 -16.17 -9.08 -9.66
C ASP A 19 -16.98 -8.35 -10.72
N ALA A 20 -18.05 -7.66 -10.32
CA ALA A 20 -18.77 -6.74 -11.21
C ALA A 20 -17.85 -5.64 -11.74
N ALA A 21 -17.09 -4.98 -10.86
CA ALA A 21 -16.13 -3.96 -11.27
C ALA A 21 -14.99 -4.53 -12.14
N ARG A 22 -14.53 -5.75 -11.88
CA ARG A 22 -13.55 -6.44 -12.71
C ARG A 22 -14.10 -6.71 -14.11
N HIS A 23 -15.35 -7.17 -14.20
CA HIS A 23 -16.02 -7.52 -15.46
C HIS A 23 -16.29 -6.29 -16.32
N VAL A 24 -16.76 -5.20 -15.70
CA VAL A 24 -16.94 -3.90 -16.39
C VAL A 24 -15.59 -3.27 -16.76
N GLY A 25 -14.58 -3.43 -15.91
CA GLY A 25 -13.28 -2.78 -16.06
C GLY A 25 -13.30 -1.31 -15.65
N GLY A 26 -12.29 -0.56 -16.09
CA GLY A 26 -12.15 0.87 -15.82
C GLY A 26 -10.76 1.27 -15.30
N TYR A 27 -10.68 2.47 -14.75
CA TYR A 27 -9.45 3.06 -14.21
C TYR A 27 -9.60 3.36 -12.72
N GLY A 28 -8.54 3.13 -11.96
CA GLY A 28 -8.45 3.47 -10.56
C GLY A 28 -8.17 4.96 -10.34
N SER A 29 -8.21 5.40 -9.08
CA SER A 29 -7.85 6.77 -8.71
C SER A 29 -6.38 7.12 -9.02
N CYS A 30 -5.55 6.11 -9.29
CA CYS A 30 -4.16 6.28 -9.74
C CYS A 30 -4.04 6.55 -11.26
N GLY A 31 -5.13 6.54 -12.01
CA GLY A 31 -5.13 6.69 -13.46
C GLY A 31 -4.79 5.40 -14.24
N CYS A 32 -4.36 4.33 -13.56
CA CYS A 32 -4.10 3.04 -14.18
C CYS A 32 -5.37 2.18 -14.27
N GLN A 33 -5.37 1.19 -15.19
CA GLN A 33 -6.44 0.20 -15.26
C GLN A 33 -6.59 -0.55 -13.93
N LEU A 34 -7.81 -0.94 -13.57
CA LEU A 34 -8.09 -1.62 -12.31
C LEU A 34 -7.19 -2.84 -12.10
N CYS A 35 -6.49 -2.90 -10.96
CA CYS A 35 -5.56 -4.01 -10.64
C CYS A 35 -6.27 -5.37 -10.66
N CYS A 36 -7.56 -5.42 -10.30
CA CYS A 36 -8.37 -6.63 -10.33
C CYS A 36 -8.68 -7.14 -11.75
N THR A 37 -8.63 -6.27 -12.76
CA THR A 37 -8.82 -6.61 -14.17
C THR A 37 -7.48 -7.01 -14.81
N THR A 38 -6.39 -6.39 -14.40
CA THR A 38 -5.04 -6.64 -14.95
C THR A 38 -4.36 -7.84 -14.31
N PHE A 39 -3.61 -7.63 -13.22
CA PHE A 39 -2.68 -8.63 -12.66
C PHE A 39 -3.20 -9.34 -11.40
N ILE A 40 -4.12 -8.75 -10.64
CA ILE A 40 -4.63 -9.34 -9.39
C ILE A 40 -5.88 -10.19 -9.69
N LYS A 41 -5.68 -11.51 -9.82
CA LYS A 41 -6.77 -12.47 -10.08
C LYS A 41 -7.31 -13.14 -8.82
N LYS A 42 -6.44 -13.44 -7.86
CA LYS A 42 -6.82 -13.97 -6.54
C LYS A 42 -6.89 -12.84 -5.53
N PHE A 43 -7.93 -12.85 -4.71
CA PHE A 43 -8.13 -11.81 -3.70
C PHE A 43 -7.99 -12.40 -2.32
N GLU A 44 -7.22 -11.71 -1.51
CA GLU A 44 -7.16 -11.93 -0.08
C GLU A 44 -8.12 -10.97 0.63
N ASN A 45 -8.45 -11.32 1.87
CA ASN A 45 -9.22 -10.45 2.74
C ASN A 45 -8.34 -9.30 3.22
N ILE A 46 -8.51 -8.14 2.60
CA ILE A 46 -7.78 -6.92 2.95
C ILE A 46 -8.44 -6.31 4.18
N THR A 47 -7.65 -6.15 5.24
CA THR A 47 -8.09 -5.51 6.49
C THR A 47 -7.52 -4.10 6.61
N THR A 48 -8.04 -3.32 7.54
CA THR A 48 -7.48 -1.99 7.87
C THR A 48 -6.08 -2.06 8.46
N GLN A 49 -5.60 -3.24 8.87
CA GLN A 49 -4.22 -3.44 9.31
C GLN A 49 -3.23 -3.21 8.17
N TYR A 50 -3.55 -3.64 6.94
CA TYR A 50 -2.71 -3.42 5.75
C TYR A 50 -2.40 -1.93 5.52
N VAL A 51 -3.37 -1.08 5.84
CA VAL A 51 -3.25 0.37 5.70
C VAL A 51 -2.29 0.95 6.75
N LYS A 52 -2.38 0.46 7.99
CA LYS A 52 -1.48 0.85 9.09
C LYS A 52 -0.06 0.39 8.84
N ASP A 53 0.08 -0.85 8.37
CA ASP A 53 1.35 -1.48 8.02
C ASP A 53 2.11 -0.66 6.98
N GLN A 54 1.40 -0.05 6.01
CA GLN A 54 1.96 0.81 4.97
C GLN A 54 2.05 2.30 5.35
N LEU A 55 1.77 2.64 6.61
CA LEU A 55 1.77 4.01 7.13
C LEU A 55 0.88 4.98 6.32
N ILE A 56 -0.18 4.47 5.69
CA ILE A 56 -1.11 5.28 4.90
C ILE A 56 -2.13 5.94 5.83
N PRO A 57 -2.43 7.25 5.67
CA PRO A 57 -3.48 7.91 6.44
C PRO A 57 -4.84 7.24 6.26
N MET A 58 -5.59 7.10 7.36
CA MET A 58 -6.92 6.48 7.40
C MET A 58 -8.02 7.41 6.80
N ASN A 59 -7.91 7.72 5.51
CA ASN A 59 -8.91 8.47 4.76
C ASN A 59 -9.65 7.54 3.77
N PRO A 60 -10.97 7.28 3.97
CA PRO A 60 -11.71 6.28 3.18
C PRO A 60 -11.70 6.56 1.67
N SER A 61 -11.69 7.83 1.25
CA SER A 61 -11.67 8.21 -0.17
C SER A 61 -10.38 7.78 -0.87
N ARG A 62 -9.27 7.70 -0.14
CA ARG A 62 -7.97 7.24 -0.68
C ARG A 62 -7.81 5.73 -0.61
N LEU A 63 -8.52 5.05 0.30
CA LEU A 63 -8.37 3.61 0.55
C LEU A 63 -9.34 2.75 -0.26
N THR A 64 -10.46 3.33 -0.66
CA THR A 64 -11.55 2.61 -1.35
C THR A 64 -11.32 2.60 -2.86
N GLY A 65 -11.47 1.44 -3.48
CA GLY A 65 -11.48 1.29 -4.93
C GLY A 65 -12.86 1.58 -5.52
N ILE A 66 -12.96 1.64 -6.85
CA ILE A 66 -14.22 1.93 -7.55
C ILE A 66 -15.36 0.95 -7.21
N CYS A 67 -15.01 -0.26 -6.80
CA CYS A 67 -15.95 -1.29 -6.35
C CYS A 67 -16.51 -1.09 -4.93
N GLY A 68 -16.14 -0.02 -4.22
CA GLY A 68 -16.58 0.25 -2.85
C GLY A 68 -15.89 -0.58 -1.77
N ARG A 69 -14.87 -1.38 -2.11
CA ARG A 69 -14.03 -2.15 -1.18
C ARG A 69 -12.63 -1.56 -1.12
N LEU A 70 -11.83 -1.95 -0.11
CA LEU A 70 -10.42 -1.59 -0.03
C LEU A 70 -9.67 -1.96 -1.32
N LYS A 71 -8.72 -1.10 -1.72
CA LYS A 71 -7.90 -1.27 -2.92
C LYS A 71 -7.09 -2.56 -2.86
N CYS A 72 -7.04 -3.29 -3.97
CA CYS A 72 -6.31 -4.55 -4.07
C CYS A 72 -4.78 -4.37 -4.12
N CYS A 73 -4.29 -3.20 -4.52
CA CYS A 73 -2.87 -2.88 -4.44
C CYS A 73 -2.32 -2.91 -3.00
N LEU A 74 -3.16 -2.63 -1.99
CA LEU A 74 -2.74 -2.70 -0.57
C LEU A 74 -2.27 -4.10 -0.18
N SER A 75 -2.89 -5.16 -0.68
CA SER A 75 -2.42 -6.52 -0.41
C SER A 75 -1.18 -6.86 -1.24
N PHE A 76 -1.17 -6.45 -2.52
CA PHE A 76 -0.04 -6.69 -3.42
C PHE A 76 1.27 -6.05 -2.94
N GLU A 77 1.22 -4.82 -2.43
CA GLU A 77 2.41 -4.05 -2.02
C GLU A 77 2.87 -4.38 -0.60
N ARG A 78 2.05 -5.06 0.21
CA ARG A 78 2.32 -5.22 1.65
C ARG A 78 3.60 -5.99 1.93
N ASP A 79 3.79 -7.14 1.30
CA ASP A 79 4.94 -8.01 1.62
C ASP A 79 6.25 -7.28 1.28
N PHE A 80 6.30 -6.67 0.09
CA PHE A 80 7.42 -5.82 -0.31
C PHE A 80 7.64 -4.66 0.66
N TYR A 81 6.58 -3.97 1.07
CA TYR A 81 6.67 -2.84 1.99
C TYR A 81 7.23 -3.28 3.36
N MET A 82 6.77 -4.40 3.90
CA MET A 82 7.23 -4.92 5.19
C MET A 82 8.68 -5.39 5.14
N ASP A 83 9.04 -6.13 4.10
CA ASP A 83 10.41 -6.61 3.90
C ASP A 83 11.39 -5.45 3.78
N GLU A 84 10.99 -4.39 3.07
CA GLU A 84 11.81 -3.19 2.94
C GLU A 84 11.86 -2.44 4.27
N LEU A 85 10.72 -2.19 4.93
CA LEU A 85 10.66 -1.49 6.22
C LEU A 85 11.53 -2.16 7.30
N ASN A 86 11.57 -3.49 7.34
CA ASN A 86 12.38 -4.24 8.31
C ASN A 86 13.89 -4.02 8.17
N LYS A 87 14.36 -3.51 7.03
CA LYS A 87 15.77 -3.16 6.83
C LYS A 87 16.11 -1.83 7.52
N PHE A 88 15.14 -0.94 7.65
CA PHE A 88 15.32 0.40 8.22
C PHE A 88 15.23 0.36 9.75
N PRO A 89 15.92 1.29 10.45
CA PRO A 89 15.70 1.49 11.88
C PRO A 89 14.25 1.92 12.16
N GLN A 90 13.76 1.69 13.38
CA GLN A 90 12.38 2.05 13.72
C GLN A 90 12.20 3.56 13.85
N VAL A 91 10.99 4.04 13.56
CA VAL A 91 10.64 5.45 13.82
C VAL A 91 10.70 5.70 15.33
N ASN A 92 11.37 6.79 15.73
CA ASN A 92 11.75 7.19 17.09
C ASN A 92 12.93 6.42 17.70
N GLU A 93 13.64 5.60 16.93
CA GLU A 93 14.90 5.00 17.38
C GLU A 93 16.05 6.03 17.31
N GLU A 94 16.97 5.96 18.28
CA GLU A 94 18.21 6.75 18.25
C GLU A 94 19.23 6.05 17.36
N VAL A 95 19.77 6.78 16.38
CA VAL A 95 20.75 6.27 15.42
C VAL A 95 21.98 7.16 15.40
N ASP A 96 23.14 6.52 15.27
CA ASP A 96 24.41 7.21 15.06
C ASP A 96 24.57 7.57 13.57
N THR A 97 24.81 8.84 13.30
CA THR A 97 25.02 9.37 11.95
C THR A 97 26.40 10.04 11.86
N PRO A 98 26.91 10.34 10.65
CA PRO A 98 28.17 11.09 10.50
C PRO A 98 28.16 12.46 11.18
N ASN A 99 26.97 13.05 11.36
CA ASN A 99 26.77 14.37 11.96
C ASN A 99 26.43 14.30 13.46
N GLY A 100 26.51 13.10 14.05
CA GLY A 100 26.21 12.85 15.46
C GLY A 100 24.94 12.01 15.66
N LYS A 101 24.47 11.97 16.91
CA LYS A 101 23.28 11.20 17.32
C LYS A 101 22.00 11.93 16.95
N GLY A 102 21.06 11.21 16.35
CA GLY A 102 19.74 11.75 16.01
C GLY A 102 18.64 10.70 16.17
N ILE A 103 17.40 11.16 16.13
CA ILE A 103 16.21 10.32 16.27
C ILE A 103 15.55 10.19 14.89
N VAL A 104 15.21 8.97 14.49
CA VAL A 104 14.49 8.71 13.24
C VAL A 104 13.08 9.31 13.32
N GLU A 105 12.78 10.29 12.50
CA GLU A 105 11.47 10.95 12.48
C GLU A 105 10.54 10.35 11.41
N LYS A 106 11.09 10.03 10.24
CA LYS A 106 10.31 9.52 9.11
C LYS A 106 11.18 8.67 8.20
N ILE A 107 10.60 7.64 7.63
CA ILE A 107 11.26 6.77 6.65
C ILE A 107 10.49 6.88 5.33
N ASP A 108 11.22 7.10 4.24
CA ASP A 108 10.72 7.02 2.87
C ASP A 108 11.32 5.79 2.19
N ILE A 109 10.54 4.72 2.18
CA ILE A 109 10.92 3.40 1.68
C ILE A 109 11.19 3.42 0.17
N PHE A 110 10.41 4.19 -0.60
CA PHE A 110 10.51 4.19 -2.06
C PHE A 110 11.76 4.90 -2.58
N ASN A 111 12.25 5.88 -1.82
CA ASN A 111 13.46 6.62 -2.16
C ASN A 111 14.68 6.15 -1.34
N SER A 112 14.50 5.19 -0.43
CA SER A 112 15.53 4.73 0.53
C SER A 112 16.14 5.89 1.34
N ILE A 113 15.30 6.84 1.75
CA ILE A 113 15.69 8.04 2.51
C ILE A 113 15.14 7.95 3.94
N ILE A 114 15.98 8.28 4.91
CA ILE A 114 15.62 8.40 6.32
C ILE A 114 15.75 9.86 6.73
N TYR A 115 14.72 10.39 7.40
CA TYR A 115 14.72 11.72 7.99
C TYR A 115 15.08 11.59 9.46
N ILE A 116 16.19 12.22 9.85
CA ILE A 116 16.75 12.16 11.20
C ILE A 116 16.68 13.56 11.81
N ARG A 117 16.12 13.63 13.01
CA ARG A 117 16.04 14.85 13.81
C ARG A 117 17.18 14.87 14.82
N PHE A 118 17.99 15.93 14.78
CA PHE A 118 19.07 16.16 15.74
C PHE A 118 18.60 16.98 16.95
N GLN A 119 19.45 17.06 17.99
CA GLN A 119 19.15 17.83 19.21
C GLN A 119 18.87 19.31 18.94
N ASN A 120 19.45 19.86 17.88
CA ASN A 120 19.22 21.24 17.44
C ASN A 120 17.85 21.46 16.77
N HIS A 121 16.99 20.44 16.71
CA HIS A 121 15.71 20.41 16.01
C HIS A 121 15.83 20.48 14.48
N ASP A 122 17.04 20.43 13.94
CA ASP A 122 17.28 20.31 12.51
C ASP A 122 16.95 18.89 12.04
N ILE A 123 16.29 18.80 10.88
CA ILE A 123 15.96 17.55 10.21
C ILE A 123 16.85 17.43 8.99
N GLU A 124 17.70 16.42 8.96
CA GLU A 124 18.50 16.08 7.79
C GLU A 124 18.03 14.76 7.18
N LYS A 125 18.32 14.62 5.89
CA LYS A 125 18.01 13.42 5.12
C LYS A 125 19.29 12.63 4.91
N PHE A 126 19.22 11.33 5.18
CA PHE A 126 20.30 10.38 4.92
C PHE A 126 19.78 9.28 4.02
N THR A 127 20.62 8.79 3.12
CA THR A 127 20.32 7.56 2.39
C THR A 127 20.61 6.35 3.25
N TYR A 128 19.93 5.24 2.98
CA TYR A 128 20.14 3.97 3.69
C TYR A 128 21.63 3.54 3.70
N ASP A 129 22.31 3.70 2.56
CA ASP A 129 23.73 3.31 2.40
C ASP A 129 24.69 4.18 3.22
N GLU A 130 24.33 5.42 3.53
CA GLU A 130 25.15 6.31 4.36
C GLU A 130 25.06 5.93 5.84
N LEU A 131 23.90 5.45 6.29
CA LEU A 131 23.69 5.03 7.68
C LEU A 131 24.34 3.67 7.98
N GLN A 132 24.27 2.70 7.06
CA GLN A 132 24.92 1.40 7.26
C GLN A 132 26.45 1.51 7.45
N LYS A 133 27.09 2.52 6.86
CA LYS A 133 28.54 2.72 6.97
C LYS A 133 29.01 3.20 8.34
N VAL A 134 28.11 3.73 9.16
CA VAL A 134 28.44 4.30 10.48
C VAL A 134 28.28 3.27 11.60
N THR A 135 27.45 2.24 11.38
CA THR A 135 27.15 1.21 12.38
C THR A 135 28.15 0.04 12.40
N VAL A 136 29.32 0.17 11.74
CA VAL A 136 30.41 -0.84 11.74
C VAL A 136 31.61 -0.37 12.53
#